data_AF-A0A7D6VHI7-F1
#
_entry.id   AF-A0A7D6VHI7-F1
#
_cell.length_a   1.000
_cell.length_b   1.000
_cell.length_c   1.000
_cell.angle_alpha   90.00
_cell.angle_beta   90.00
_cell.angle_gamma   90.00
#
_symmetry.space_group_name_H-M   'P 1'
#
loop_
_entity.id
_entity.type
_entity.pdbx_description
1 polymer ?
#
loop_
_entity_poly.entity_id
_entity_poly.type
_entity_poly.pdbx_seq_one_letter_code
_entity_poly.pdbx_strand_id
1 'polypeptide(L)'
;MEPSARTVLSGESQASAGGVSRLKPNVVGLLGVVFMAVATAAPITAMTGNVPFMMSSGSGIGTPAAFLIAMVVLAVFSVGFTTMSKHITATGAFYGFISFGLGRTAGLAAGLLATFAYMVFEPSLIGIFSSFAHNTVLDQAGVDIPWWVFAIGMLAVNALGTWFGVAVAERLLIVLLVTEVTVLFVMAVSVLLQGGGPEGISFDPINPVNAFGGVSAGLGLFFAFWSWVGFESTAMYGEESRDPKRIIPRATMIAVLGVGVFYVFVSWMAISGSGQDKAMELAASANPMDVFFAPTESFVGHWAVSTMQWLMVTGSLACGMAFHNCASRYLYALGREGAIPGLQQTIGRTHPKNGSPHIAGLVQTGIAAVLVLAFAVAGKDPYAGLYTLLAVLGTMAILLVQATTSFAVMNYFRTHHPETRHWFKTFLAPLIGGVAMLGVVLLLVVNMDTAAGAEADSLVLKATPYLVAVVALAGLGYATYLKRTDPARYALLGRTVLEETHER
;
A
#
# COMPACT_ATOMS: atom_id res chain seq x y z
N MET A 1 -32.15 45.95 39.88
CA MET A 1 -33.42 45.20 39.87
C MET A 1 -33.37 44.24 38.68
N GLU A 2 -33.05 42.98 38.95
CA GLU A 2 -33.44 41.82 38.14
C GLU A 2 -35.00 41.70 38.11
N PRO A 3 -35.66 40.83 37.28
CA PRO A 3 -35.13 39.59 36.70
C PRO A 3 -35.63 39.16 35.28
N SER A 4 -35.00 38.08 34.79
CA SER A 4 -35.64 36.86 34.24
C SER A 4 -35.65 36.57 32.72
N ALA A 5 -34.84 35.57 32.38
CA ALA A 5 -35.15 34.38 31.58
C ALA A 5 -35.58 34.51 30.10
N ARG A 6 -34.67 34.10 29.22
CA ARG A 6 -35.03 33.36 27.98
C ARG A 6 -34.23 32.06 27.89
N THR A 7 -34.88 31.03 28.42
CA THR A 7 -34.99 29.66 27.94
C THR A 7 -34.10 29.27 26.75
N VAL A 8 -33.16 28.39 27.04
CA VAL A 8 -32.55 27.46 26.09
C VAL A 8 -33.59 26.40 25.73
N LEU A 9 -33.96 26.29 24.46
CA LEU A 9 -34.59 25.09 23.92
C LEU A 9 -33.94 24.69 22.59
N SER A 10 -33.55 23.43 22.59
CA SER A 10 -32.98 22.58 21.57
C SER A 10 -33.92 22.29 20.40
N GLY A 11 -33.30 22.05 19.23
CA GLY A 11 -33.74 21.03 18.28
C GLY A 11 -34.73 21.48 17.22
N GLU A 12 -34.29 21.53 15.96
CA GLU A 12 -34.79 20.61 14.94
C GLU A 12 -33.97 20.67 13.65
N SER A 13 -33.34 19.53 13.38
CA SER A 13 -32.98 18.95 12.09
C SER A 13 -33.53 19.66 10.84
N GLN A 14 -32.67 20.42 10.15
CA GLN A 14 -32.75 20.55 8.69
C GLN A 14 -31.90 19.47 8.04
N ALA A 15 -32.43 18.25 8.02
CA ALA A 15 -32.04 17.22 7.08
C ALA A 15 -32.95 17.35 5.84
N SER A 16 -32.33 17.62 4.68
CA SER A 16 -32.77 17.29 3.31
C SER A 16 -32.68 18.46 2.31
N ALA A 17 -31.50 18.61 1.71
CA ALA A 17 -31.35 18.96 0.28
C ALA A 17 -29.97 18.50 -0.21
N GLY A 18 -29.92 17.40 -0.98
CA GLY A 18 -28.78 17.06 -1.87
C GLY A 18 -27.41 16.76 -1.25
N GLY A 19 -27.33 16.40 0.03
CA GLY A 19 -26.05 16.14 0.71
C GLY A 19 -25.36 14.87 0.21
N VAL A 20 -24.26 15.03 -0.54
CA VAL A 20 -23.31 13.94 -0.84
C VAL A 20 -22.89 13.28 0.46
N SER A 21 -22.99 11.95 0.54
CA SER A 21 -22.50 11.15 1.68
C SER A 21 -21.00 11.39 1.88
N ARG A 22 -20.58 11.72 3.10
CA ARG A 22 -19.18 12.07 3.45
C ARG A 22 -18.63 11.15 4.56
N LEU A 23 -17.31 10.92 4.54
CA LEU A 23 -16.58 10.31 5.66
C LEU A 23 -16.53 11.28 6.85
N LYS A 24 -16.21 10.79 8.06
CA LYS A 24 -16.21 11.61 9.29
C LYS A 24 -15.00 12.57 9.28
N PRO A 25 -15.20 13.91 9.23
CA PRO A 25 -14.08 14.85 9.19
C PRO A 25 -13.41 15.06 10.55
N ASN A 26 -12.15 15.54 10.54
CA ASN A 26 -11.38 15.99 11.71
C ASN A 26 -11.06 14.93 12.79
N VAL A 27 -11.02 13.64 12.42
CA VAL A 27 -10.77 12.55 13.37
C VAL A 27 -9.30 12.15 13.44
N VAL A 28 -8.49 12.35 12.39
CA VAL A 28 -7.09 11.89 12.32
C VAL A 28 -6.07 13.04 12.34
N GLY A 29 -5.06 12.94 13.22
CA GLY A 29 -3.91 13.86 13.30
C GLY A 29 -2.66 13.34 12.55
N LEU A 30 -1.54 14.08 12.59
CA LEU A 30 -0.30 13.73 11.88
C LEU A 30 0.20 12.32 12.19
N LEU A 31 0.34 11.99 13.48
CA LEU A 31 0.79 10.65 13.89
C LEU A 31 -0.16 9.56 13.40
N GLY A 32 -1.48 9.80 13.45
CA GLY A 32 -2.47 8.85 12.95
C GLY A 32 -2.29 8.55 11.46
N VAL A 33 -2.08 9.59 10.63
CA VAL A 33 -1.87 9.41 9.19
C VAL A 33 -0.54 8.71 8.90
N VAL A 34 0.54 9.03 9.63
CA VAL A 34 1.82 8.32 9.52
C VAL A 34 1.64 6.85 9.88
N PHE A 35 1.02 6.53 11.01
CA PHE A 35 0.78 5.16 11.44
C PHE A 35 -0.09 4.39 10.45
N MET A 36 -1.14 4.99 9.89
CA MET A 36 -1.97 4.34 8.87
C MET A 36 -1.17 4.01 7.61
N ALA A 37 -0.29 4.90 7.17
CA ALA A 37 0.55 4.67 6.00
C ALA A 37 1.59 3.57 6.24
N VAL A 38 2.29 3.64 7.38
CA VAL A 38 3.29 2.65 7.76
C VAL A 38 2.65 1.29 8.02
N ALA A 39 1.45 1.24 8.62
CA ALA A 39 0.69 0.00 8.82
C ALA A 39 0.30 -0.65 7.49
N THR A 40 -0.02 0.17 6.47
CA THR A 40 -0.32 -0.35 5.12
C THR A 40 0.93 -0.98 4.48
N ALA A 41 2.11 -0.40 4.70
CA ALA A 41 3.38 -0.97 4.24
C ALA A 41 3.81 -2.22 5.04
N ALA A 42 3.30 -2.40 6.27
CA ALA A 42 3.57 -3.51 7.19
C ALA A 42 5.07 -3.91 7.24
N PRO A 43 5.90 -3.15 7.98
CA PRO A 43 7.35 -3.28 7.93
C PRO A 43 7.87 -4.69 8.17
N ILE A 44 7.29 -5.43 9.12
CA ILE A 44 7.69 -6.81 9.35
C ILE A 44 7.38 -7.69 8.13
N THR A 45 6.17 -7.63 7.58
CA THR A 45 5.75 -8.40 6.40
C THR A 45 6.58 -8.04 5.17
N ALA A 46 6.90 -6.77 4.96
CA ALA A 46 7.74 -6.34 3.85
C ALA A 46 9.19 -6.82 4.00
N MET A 47 9.77 -6.74 5.20
CA MET A 47 11.13 -7.24 5.45
C MET A 47 11.18 -8.75 5.30
N THR A 48 10.30 -9.45 6.00
CA THR A 48 10.25 -10.92 6.03
C THR A 48 9.81 -11.53 4.71
N GLY A 49 8.83 -10.92 4.04
CA GLY A 49 8.31 -11.36 2.75
C GLY A 49 9.26 -11.08 1.59
N ASN A 50 9.82 -9.87 1.47
CA ASN A 50 10.50 -9.49 0.23
C ASN A 50 12.02 -9.65 0.29
N VAL A 51 12.66 -9.42 1.44
CA VAL A 51 14.13 -9.40 1.55
C VAL A 51 14.77 -10.74 1.19
N PRO A 52 14.26 -11.90 1.62
CA PRO A 52 14.88 -13.17 1.25
C PRO A 52 14.85 -13.42 -0.27
N PHE A 53 13.82 -12.98 -0.98
CA PHE A 53 13.75 -13.04 -2.45
C PHE A 53 14.70 -12.05 -3.12
N MET A 54 14.81 -10.83 -2.58
CA MET A 54 15.78 -9.84 -3.05
C MET A 54 17.21 -10.34 -2.89
N MET A 55 17.51 -11.07 -1.82
CA MET A 55 18.83 -11.65 -1.58
C MET A 55 19.07 -12.87 -2.47
N SER A 56 18.19 -13.87 -2.47
CA SER A 56 18.42 -15.11 -3.22
C SER A 56 18.41 -14.95 -4.74
N SER A 57 17.53 -14.08 -5.27
CA SER A 57 17.25 -13.99 -6.70
C SER A 57 17.39 -12.57 -7.28
N GLY A 58 17.51 -11.55 -6.43
CA GLY A 58 17.52 -10.14 -6.81
C GLY A 58 18.90 -9.49 -6.72
N SER A 59 18.99 -8.44 -5.89
CA SER A 59 20.19 -7.64 -5.65
C SER A 59 21.27 -8.34 -4.80
N GLY A 60 21.00 -9.53 -4.26
CA GLY A 60 21.96 -10.24 -3.43
C GLY A 60 22.26 -9.49 -2.14
N ILE A 61 23.56 -9.45 -1.79
CA ILE A 61 24.07 -8.66 -0.66
C ILE A 61 23.73 -7.16 -0.80
N GLY A 62 23.48 -6.65 -2.01
CA GLY A 62 23.09 -5.27 -2.27
C GLY A 62 21.62 -4.95 -1.99
N THR A 63 20.88 -5.84 -1.33
CA THR A 63 19.48 -5.63 -0.94
C THR A 63 19.25 -4.34 -0.14
N PRO A 64 20.08 -3.97 0.87
CA PRO A 64 19.94 -2.69 1.56
C PRO A 64 20.18 -1.49 0.64
N ALA A 65 21.14 -1.57 -0.28
CA ALA A 65 21.37 -0.55 -1.30
C ALA A 65 20.19 -0.41 -2.26
N ALA A 66 19.50 -1.50 -2.60
CA ALA A 66 18.28 -1.45 -3.41
C ALA A 66 17.15 -0.67 -2.70
N PHE A 67 16.97 -0.88 -1.38
CA PHE A 67 16.06 -0.07 -0.57
C PHE A 67 16.48 1.41 -0.52
N LEU A 68 17.79 1.69 -0.46
CA LEU A 68 18.30 3.06 -0.47
C LEU A 68 17.95 3.77 -1.79
N ILE A 69 18.13 3.11 -2.93
CA ILE A 69 17.75 3.65 -4.25
C ILE A 69 16.25 3.88 -4.33
N ALA A 70 15.45 2.89 -3.93
CA ALA A 70 13.99 3.00 -3.91
C ALA A 70 13.52 4.15 -3.02
N MET A 71 14.08 4.31 -1.82
CA MET A 71 13.81 5.43 -0.91
C MET A 71 14.08 6.78 -1.58
N VAL A 72 15.22 6.95 -2.26
CA VAL A 72 15.56 8.21 -2.94
C VAL A 72 14.57 8.51 -4.07
N VAL A 73 14.25 7.50 -4.90
CA VAL A 73 13.29 7.68 -6.00
C VAL A 73 11.89 8.01 -5.50
N LEU A 74 11.41 7.28 -4.49
CA LEU A 74 10.11 7.50 -3.89
C LEU A 74 10.02 8.84 -3.15
N ALA A 75 11.12 9.30 -2.54
CA ALA A 75 11.19 10.63 -1.94
C ALA A 75 11.07 11.73 -3.02
N VAL A 76 11.77 11.57 -4.15
CA VAL A 76 11.68 12.50 -5.30
C VAL A 76 10.27 12.50 -5.90
N PHE A 77 9.66 11.33 -6.11
CA PHE A 77 8.26 11.21 -6.51
C PHE A 77 7.32 11.94 -5.51
N SER A 78 7.54 11.71 -4.21
CA SER A 78 6.72 12.28 -3.14
C SER A 78 6.76 13.80 -3.08
N VAL A 79 7.84 14.45 -3.52
CA VAL A 79 7.89 15.91 -3.62
C VAL A 79 6.79 16.45 -4.53
N GLY A 80 6.62 15.85 -5.71
CA GLY A 80 5.57 16.23 -6.66
C GLY A 80 4.18 15.93 -6.12
N PHE A 81 3.99 14.68 -5.70
CA PHE A 81 2.72 14.18 -5.16
C PHE A 81 2.21 15.03 -3.98
N THR A 82 3.07 15.31 -3.00
CA THR A 82 2.71 16.10 -1.82
C THR A 82 2.56 17.60 -2.10
N THR A 83 3.10 18.10 -3.22
CA THR A 83 2.88 19.49 -3.64
C THR A 83 1.46 19.65 -4.19
N MET A 84 0.98 18.68 -4.96
CA MET A 84 -0.41 18.68 -5.48
C MET A 84 -1.43 18.39 -4.37
N SER A 85 -1.10 17.55 -3.39
CA SER A 85 -2.00 17.24 -2.26
C SER A 85 -2.34 18.45 -1.36
N LYS A 86 -1.61 19.56 -1.47
CA LYS A 86 -1.93 20.82 -0.79
C LYS A 86 -3.11 21.56 -1.42
N HIS A 87 -3.35 21.31 -2.70
CA HIS A 87 -4.41 21.95 -3.48
C HIS A 87 -5.64 21.04 -3.60
N ILE A 88 -5.43 19.73 -3.55
CA ILE A 88 -6.47 18.74 -3.85
C ILE A 88 -6.63 17.76 -2.68
N THR A 89 -7.85 17.69 -2.12
CA THR A 89 -8.25 16.68 -1.13
C THR A 89 -9.32 15.76 -1.72
N ALA A 90 -8.99 14.48 -1.95
CA ALA A 90 -9.86 13.51 -2.63
C ALA A 90 -9.81 12.13 -1.95
N THR A 91 -10.96 11.51 -1.68
CA THR A 91 -11.05 10.12 -1.17
C THR A 91 -10.35 9.12 -2.11
N GLY A 92 -10.39 9.36 -3.42
CA GLY A 92 -9.78 8.52 -4.44
C GLY A 92 -8.33 8.89 -4.81
N ALA A 93 -7.65 9.73 -4.02
CA ALA A 93 -6.25 10.17 -4.18
C ALA A 93 -5.79 10.32 -5.65
N PHE A 94 -5.21 9.26 -6.24
CA PHE A 94 -4.73 9.24 -7.63
C PHE A 94 -5.80 9.53 -8.66
N TYR A 95 -7.01 8.99 -8.49
CA TYR A 95 -8.15 9.27 -9.35
C TYR A 95 -8.44 10.77 -9.42
N GLY A 96 -8.43 11.44 -8.26
CA GLY A 96 -8.58 12.88 -8.18
C GLY A 96 -7.42 13.60 -8.87
N PHE A 97 -6.18 13.30 -8.49
CA PHE A 97 -5.01 14.01 -8.99
C PHE A 97 -4.89 13.91 -10.51
N ILE A 98 -5.13 12.73 -11.08
CA ILE A 98 -5.07 12.51 -12.53
C ILE A 98 -6.27 13.16 -13.23
N SER A 99 -7.46 13.18 -12.62
CA SER A 99 -8.63 13.86 -13.20
C SER A 99 -8.41 15.37 -13.35
N PHE A 100 -7.81 16.03 -12.35
CA PHE A 100 -7.49 17.46 -12.41
C PHE A 100 -6.25 17.77 -13.26
N GLY A 101 -5.25 16.88 -13.24
CA GLY A 101 -4.02 17.08 -13.97
C GLY A 101 -4.13 16.77 -15.46
N LEU A 102 -4.68 15.61 -15.85
CA LEU A 102 -4.72 15.12 -17.24
C LEU A 102 -6.14 15.06 -17.83
N GLY A 103 -7.16 15.39 -17.03
CA GLY A 103 -8.57 15.35 -17.42
C GLY A 103 -9.27 14.05 -17.02
N ARG A 104 -10.61 14.10 -17.03
CA ARG A 104 -11.50 13.06 -16.50
C ARG A 104 -11.37 11.70 -17.17
N THR A 105 -10.99 11.65 -18.46
CA THR A 105 -10.81 10.39 -19.19
C THR A 105 -9.60 9.62 -18.67
N ALA A 106 -8.45 10.29 -18.54
CA ALA A 106 -7.25 9.70 -17.93
C ALA A 106 -7.50 9.41 -16.45
N GLY A 107 -8.22 10.30 -15.77
CA GLY A 107 -8.70 10.14 -14.40
C GLY A 107 -9.41 8.81 -14.21
N LEU A 108 -10.52 8.56 -14.91
CA LEU A 108 -11.31 7.33 -14.75
C LEU A 108 -10.50 6.07 -15.06
N ALA A 109 -9.65 6.09 -16.10
CA ALA A 109 -8.79 4.97 -16.42
C ALA A 109 -7.82 4.63 -15.27
N ALA A 110 -7.16 5.65 -14.73
CA ALA A 110 -6.26 5.46 -13.60
C ALA A 110 -7.00 5.11 -12.30
N GLY A 111 -8.20 5.66 -12.09
CA GLY A 111 -9.05 5.33 -10.94
C GLY A 111 -9.49 3.86 -10.97
N LEU A 112 -9.90 3.34 -12.12
CA LEU A 112 -10.22 1.92 -12.28
C LEU A 112 -8.99 1.04 -12.12
N LEU A 113 -7.85 1.46 -12.67
CA LEU A 113 -6.60 0.71 -12.53
C LEU A 113 -6.10 0.68 -11.07
N ALA A 114 -6.18 1.79 -10.35
CA ALA A 114 -5.88 1.85 -8.92
C ALA A 114 -6.83 0.99 -8.10
N THR A 115 -8.14 1.05 -8.40
CA THR A 115 -9.14 0.19 -7.77
C THR A 115 -8.77 -1.27 -7.98
N PHE A 116 -8.50 -1.68 -9.22
CA PHE A 116 -8.06 -3.04 -9.56
C PHE A 116 -6.81 -3.46 -8.77
N ALA A 117 -5.79 -2.61 -8.69
CA ALA A 117 -4.57 -2.88 -7.93
C ALA A 117 -4.87 -3.17 -6.45
N TYR A 118 -5.65 -2.32 -5.78
CA TYR A 118 -6.02 -2.53 -4.38
C TYR A 118 -6.92 -3.77 -4.18
N MET A 119 -7.78 -4.08 -5.16
CA MET A 119 -8.64 -5.26 -5.10
C MET A 119 -7.85 -6.56 -5.16
N VAL A 120 -6.71 -6.61 -5.87
CA VAL A 120 -5.84 -7.79 -5.95
C VAL A 120 -4.80 -7.86 -4.82
N PHE A 121 -4.44 -6.72 -4.22
CA PHE A 121 -3.53 -6.71 -3.06
C PHE A 121 -4.13 -7.40 -1.84
N GLU A 122 -5.41 -7.19 -1.52
CA GLU A 122 -6.00 -7.88 -0.36
C GLU A 122 -5.88 -9.42 -0.43
N PRO A 123 -6.32 -10.12 -1.49
CA PRO A 123 -6.16 -11.57 -1.59
C PRO A 123 -4.69 -12.01 -1.64
N SER A 124 -3.79 -11.20 -2.21
CA SER A 124 -2.34 -11.43 -2.08
C SER A 124 -1.93 -11.46 -0.60
N LEU A 125 -2.35 -10.48 0.20
CA LEU A 125 -2.03 -10.39 1.62
C LEU A 125 -2.70 -11.51 2.45
N ILE A 126 -3.87 -12.00 2.03
CA ILE A 126 -4.48 -13.20 2.62
C ILE A 126 -3.57 -14.42 2.41
N GLY A 127 -2.91 -14.54 1.25
CA GLY A 127 -1.94 -15.60 0.97
C GLY A 127 -0.76 -15.60 1.95
N ILE A 128 -0.03 -14.48 2.06
CA ILE A 128 1.13 -14.40 2.98
C ILE A 128 0.72 -14.52 4.44
N PHE A 129 -0.42 -13.94 4.84
CA PHE A 129 -0.99 -14.13 6.18
C PHE A 129 -1.22 -15.62 6.47
N SER A 130 -1.86 -16.33 5.54
CA SER A 130 -2.17 -17.75 5.73
C SER A 130 -0.92 -18.62 5.82
N SER A 131 0.11 -18.28 5.03
CA SER A 131 1.42 -18.94 5.08
C SER A 131 2.12 -18.70 6.43
N PHE A 132 2.19 -17.44 6.87
CA PHE A 132 2.78 -17.09 8.16
C PHE A 132 2.03 -17.71 9.34
N ALA A 133 0.69 -17.70 9.30
CA ALA A 133 -0.14 -18.29 10.34
C ALA A 133 0.04 -19.81 10.41
N HIS A 134 0.06 -20.49 9.26
CA HIS A 134 0.33 -21.92 9.18
C HIS A 134 1.70 -22.26 9.77
N ASN A 135 2.77 -21.62 9.30
CA ASN A 135 4.13 -21.88 9.77
C ASN A 135 4.29 -21.55 11.26
N THR A 136 3.75 -20.43 11.73
CA THR A 136 3.84 -20.03 13.14
C THR A 136 3.13 -21.02 14.06
N VAL A 137 1.92 -21.48 13.69
CA VAL A 137 1.18 -22.45 14.50
C VAL A 137 1.84 -23.82 14.47
N LEU A 138 2.40 -24.22 13.31
CA LEU A 138 3.16 -25.46 13.20
C LEU A 138 4.41 -25.42 14.08
N ASP A 139 5.20 -24.36 14.01
CA ASP A 139 6.45 -24.21 14.76
C ASP A 139 6.20 -24.09 16.28
N GLN A 140 5.21 -23.30 16.69
CA GLN A 140 4.99 -22.96 18.10
C GLN A 140 4.10 -23.96 18.84
N ALA A 141 3.13 -24.57 18.15
CA ALA A 141 2.15 -25.47 18.76
C ALA A 141 2.27 -26.92 18.24
N GLY A 142 3.05 -27.19 17.19
CA GLY A 142 3.17 -28.51 16.59
C GLY A 142 1.90 -28.97 15.86
N VAL A 143 0.97 -28.04 15.56
CA VAL A 143 -0.32 -28.35 14.95
C VAL A 143 -0.32 -27.95 13.48
N ASP A 144 -0.47 -28.94 12.60
CA ASP A 144 -0.63 -28.73 11.17
C ASP A 144 -2.09 -28.34 10.84
N ILE A 145 -2.34 -27.04 10.74
CA ILE A 145 -3.63 -26.49 10.31
C ILE A 145 -3.52 -26.03 8.85
N PRO A 146 -4.39 -26.51 7.94
CA PRO A 146 -4.36 -26.08 6.55
C PRO A 146 -4.51 -24.56 6.38
N TRP A 147 -3.72 -23.98 5.48
CA TRP A 147 -3.67 -22.53 5.26
C TRP A 147 -5.03 -21.88 4.97
N TRP A 148 -5.94 -22.60 4.29
CA TRP A 148 -7.26 -22.07 3.92
C TRP A 148 -8.15 -21.76 5.13
N VAL A 149 -7.90 -22.41 6.28
CA VAL A 149 -8.62 -22.09 7.54
C VAL A 149 -8.28 -20.67 7.99
N PHE A 150 -6.99 -20.31 7.96
CA PHE A 150 -6.53 -18.96 8.26
C PHE A 150 -7.04 -17.95 7.23
N ALA A 151 -7.04 -18.31 5.95
CA ALA A 151 -7.58 -17.46 4.89
C ALA A 151 -9.06 -17.09 5.11
N ILE A 152 -9.89 -18.08 5.46
CA ILE A 152 -11.31 -17.86 5.81
C ILE A 152 -11.43 -16.98 7.05
N GLY A 153 -10.57 -17.20 8.05
CA GLY A 153 -10.51 -16.36 9.25
C GLY A 153 -10.26 -14.89 8.92
N MET A 154 -9.27 -14.60 8.07
CA MET A 154 -8.95 -13.24 7.64
C MET A 154 -10.07 -12.62 6.80
N LEU A 155 -10.67 -13.36 5.87
CA LEU A 155 -11.84 -12.91 5.10
C LEU A 155 -13.01 -12.51 6.03
N ALA A 156 -13.27 -13.31 7.06
CA ALA A 156 -14.29 -13.00 8.05
C ALA A 156 -13.94 -11.73 8.84
N VAL A 157 -12.70 -11.59 9.31
CA VAL A 157 -12.23 -10.37 10.01
C VAL A 157 -12.41 -9.12 9.14
N ASN A 158 -12.02 -9.18 7.86
CA ASN A 158 -12.17 -8.06 6.92
C ASN A 158 -13.65 -7.69 6.72
N ALA A 159 -14.52 -8.69 6.50
CA ALA A 159 -15.96 -8.48 6.32
C ALA A 159 -16.61 -7.81 7.55
N LEU A 160 -16.28 -8.31 8.74
CA LEU A 160 -16.80 -7.79 10.00
C LEU A 160 -16.25 -6.38 10.30
N GLY A 161 -14.96 -6.14 10.02
CA GLY A 161 -14.32 -4.83 10.20
C GLY A 161 -15.00 -3.73 9.40
N THR A 162 -15.40 -4.02 8.16
CA THR A 162 -16.10 -3.06 7.31
C THR A 162 -17.53 -2.80 7.78
N TRP A 163 -18.20 -3.82 8.34
CA TRP A 163 -19.56 -3.69 8.88
C TRP A 163 -19.61 -2.88 10.19
N PHE A 164 -18.77 -3.24 11.16
CA PHE A 164 -18.78 -2.62 12.50
C PHE A 164 -18.00 -1.31 12.58
N GLY A 165 -17.26 -0.96 11.53
CA GLY A 165 -16.47 0.26 11.47
C GLY A 165 -15.09 0.07 12.09
N VAL A 166 -14.08 0.63 11.42
CA VAL A 166 -12.65 0.36 11.64
C VAL A 166 -12.10 0.94 12.96
N ALA A 167 -12.89 1.73 13.70
CA ALA A 167 -12.43 2.45 14.88
C ALA A 167 -11.90 1.55 16.02
N VAL A 168 -12.39 0.30 16.11
CA VAL A 168 -11.88 -0.68 17.10
C VAL A 168 -10.57 -1.32 16.64
N ALA A 169 -10.36 -1.47 15.33
CA ALA A 169 -9.13 -2.03 14.75
C ALA A 169 -7.96 -1.05 14.81
N GLU A 170 -8.19 0.25 14.61
CA GLU A 170 -7.11 1.25 14.50
C GLU A 170 -6.17 1.30 15.72
N ARG A 171 -6.70 1.21 16.95
CA ARG A 171 -5.87 1.27 18.17
C ARG A 171 -5.01 0.01 18.34
N LEU A 172 -5.58 -1.16 18.05
CA LEU A 172 -4.86 -2.42 18.11
C LEU A 172 -3.76 -2.46 17.04
N LEU A 173 -4.05 -1.98 15.84
CA LEU A 173 -3.09 -1.92 14.73
C LEU A 173 -1.88 -1.04 15.05
N ILE A 174 -2.07 0.08 15.74
CA ILE A 174 -0.95 0.92 16.18
C ILE A 174 -0.05 0.16 17.16
N VAL A 175 -0.63 -0.55 18.14
CA VAL A 175 0.15 -1.33 19.12
C VAL A 175 0.94 -2.43 18.42
N LEU A 176 0.31 -3.17 17.51
CA LEU A 176 0.96 -4.22 16.73
C LEU A 176 2.10 -3.66 15.89
N LEU A 177 1.84 -2.58 15.14
CA LEU A 177 2.86 -1.94 14.31
C LEU A 177 4.06 -1.42 15.12
N VAL A 178 3.81 -0.77 16.26
CA VAL A 178 4.89 -0.30 17.13
C VAL A 178 5.72 -1.48 17.63
N THR A 179 5.07 -2.58 18.00
CA THR A 179 5.75 -3.80 18.48
C THR A 179 6.57 -4.46 17.38
N GLU A 180 6.04 -4.54 16.15
CA GLU A 180 6.72 -5.04 14.95
C GLU A 180 7.98 -4.25 14.60
N VAL A 181 7.86 -2.92 14.54
CA VAL A 181 9.02 -2.04 14.31
C VAL A 181 10.03 -2.20 15.43
N THR A 182 9.56 -2.32 16.68
CA THR A 182 10.43 -2.47 17.85
C THR A 182 11.23 -3.77 17.81
N VAL A 183 10.61 -4.92 17.51
CA VAL A 183 11.34 -6.20 17.54
C VAL A 183 12.46 -6.26 16.48
N LEU A 184 12.17 -5.76 15.27
CA LEU A 184 13.15 -5.65 14.19
C LEU A 184 14.24 -4.63 14.51
N PHE A 185 13.86 -3.50 15.12
CA PHE A 185 14.82 -2.48 15.53
C PHE A 185 15.72 -2.98 16.66
N VAL A 186 15.18 -3.72 17.62
CA VAL A 186 15.95 -4.37 18.70
C VAL A 186 16.94 -5.37 18.11
N MET A 187 16.51 -6.22 17.16
CA MET A 187 17.44 -7.11 16.44
C MET A 187 18.56 -6.31 15.77
N ALA A 188 18.22 -5.30 14.96
CA ALA A 188 19.19 -4.53 14.20
C ALA A 188 20.19 -3.76 15.09
N VAL A 189 19.69 -3.14 16.16
CA VAL A 189 20.55 -2.43 17.13
C VAL A 189 21.41 -3.40 17.93
N SER A 190 20.89 -4.57 18.33
CA SER A 190 21.69 -5.59 19.03
C SER A 190 22.84 -6.10 18.18
N VAL A 191 22.62 -6.34 16.88
CA VAL A 191 23.69 -6.68 15.93
C VAL A 191 24.72 -5.56 15.84
N LEU A 192 24.28 -4.30 15.70
CA LEU A 192 25.16 -3.14 15.61
C LEU A 192 26.04 -2.99 16.87
N LEU A 193 25.44 -3.04 18.06
CA LEU A 193 26.14 -2.81 19.33
C LEU A 193 27.12 -3.94 19.67
N GLN A 194 26.86 -5.16 19.19
CA GLN A 194 27.74 -6.31 19.39
C GLN A 194 28.81 -6.44 18.28
N GLY A 195 28.84 -5.52 17.31
CA GLY A 195 29.89 -5.44 16.30
C GLY A 195 29.67 -6.29 15.05
N GLY A 196 28.45 -6.79 14.81
CA GLY A 196 28.12 -7.66 13.68
C GLY A 196 28.35 -9.15 13.97
N GLY A 197 28.12 -9.98 12.95
CA GLY A 197 28.39 -11.42 12.95
C GLY A 197 29.87 -11.76 12.83
N PRO A 198 30.22 -12.99 12.40
CA PRO A 198 31.62 -13.45 12.30
C PRO A 198 32.52 -12.58 11.42
N GLU A 199 31.95 -11.89 10.43
CA GLU A 199 32.64 -11.01 9.49
C GLU A 199 32.66 -9.54 9.94
N GLY A 200 32.05 -9.22 11.09
CA GLY A 200 31.83 -7.85 11.55
C GLY A 200 30.78 -7.10 10.73
N ILE A 201 30.81 -5.76 10.78
CA ILE A 201 29.89 -4.91 10.02
C ILE A 201 30.55 -4.46 8.71
N SER A 202 30.16 -5.09 7.60
CA SER A 202 30.53 -4.63 6.26
C SER A 202 29.62 -3.51 5.79
N PHE A 203 30.17 -2.54 5.05
CA PHE A 203 29.41 -1.47 4.37
C PHE A 203 29.09 -1.82 2.92
N ASP A 204 29.53 -2.97 2.41
CA ASP A 204 29.22 -3.41 1.04
C ASP A 204 27.71 -3.51 0.79
N PRO A 205 26.86 -4.02 1.71
CA PRO A 205 25.42 -4.12 1.47
C PRO A 205 24.72 -2.79 1.22
N ILE A 206 25.26 -1.67 1.72
CA ILE A 206 24.70 -0.33 1.55
C ILE A 206 25.39 0.47 0.43
N ASN A 207 26.42 -0.07 -0.20
CA ASN A 207 27.05 0.57 -1.35
C ASN A 207 26.06 0.60 -2.53
N PRO A 208 25.66 1.79 -3.04
CA PRO A 208 24.68 1.91 -4.12
C PRO A 208 25.00 1.11 -5.38
N VAL A 209 26.29 0.87 -5.67
CA VAL A 209 26.73 0.07 -6.82
C VAL A 209 26.27 -1.38 -6.68
N ASN A 210 26.29 -1.92 -5.46
CA ASN A 210 25.95 -3.32 -5.19
C ASN A 210 24.46 -3.61 -5.34
N ALA A 211 23.59 -2.59 -5.32
CA ALA A 211 22.17 -2.77 -5.67
C ALA A 211 21.99 -3.39 -7.06
N PHE A 212 22.98 -3.24 -7.95
CA PHE A 212 22.98 -3.76 -9.30
C PHE A 212 23.85 -5.01 -9.50
N GLY A 213 24.48 -5.55 -8.44
CA GLY A 213 25.48 -6.61 -8.54
C GLY A 213 24.96 -8.05 -8.38
N GLY A 214 23.69 -8.24 -8.01
CA GLY A 214 23.09 -9.56 -7.79
C GLY A 214 22.63 -10.28 -9.08
N VAL A 215 21.98 -11.44 -8.90
CA VAL A 215 21.46 -12.29 -9.99
C VAL A 215 20.53 -11.50 -10.92
N SER A 216 19.65 -10.68 -10.34
CA SER A 216 18.81 -9.75 -11.08
C SER A 216 18.63 -8.45 -10.30
N ALA A 217 19.42 -7.44 -10.67
CA ALA A 217 19.27 -6.07 -10.18
C ALA A 217 17.84 -5.52 -10.36
N GLY A 218 17.23 -5.81 -11.52
CA GLY A 218 15.88 -5.35 -11.83
C GLY A 218 14.85 -5.94 -10.88
N LEU A 219 15.01 -7.21 -10.52
CA LEU A 219 14.12 -7.87 -9.59
C LEU A 219 14.29 -7.34 -8.16
N GLY A 220 15.53 -7.21 -7.69
CA GLY A 220 15.80 -6.67 -6.37
C GLY A 220 15.23 -5.26 -6.20
N LEU A 221 15.42 -4.39 -7.21
CA LEU A 221 14.80 -3.07 -7.22
C LEU A 221 13.27 -3.17 -7.23
N PHE A 222 12.65 -4.02 -8.06
CA PHE A 222 11.19 -4.18 -8.05
C PHE A 222 10.65 -4.50 -6.64
N PHE A 223 11.21 -5.51 -5.97
CA PHE A 223 10.79 -5.88 -4.62
C PHE A 223 11.05 -4.75 -3.60
N ALA A 224 12.14 -3.99 -3.75
CA ALA A 224 12.39 -2.81 -2.93
C ALA A 224 11.26 -1.77 -3.08
N PHE A 225 10.85 -1.45 -4.31
CA PHE A 225 9.73 -0.52 -4.57
C PHE A 225 8.40 -1.10 -4.08
N TRP A 226 8.18 -2.40 -4.27
CA TRP A 226 6.98 -3.08 -3.80
C TRP A 226 6.83 -2.97 -2.27
N SER A 227 7.92 -3.10 -1.50
CA SER A 227 7.89 -2.93 -0.04
C SER A 227 7.40 -1.55 0.42
N TRP A 228 7.31 -0.55 -0.45
CA TRP A 228 6.72 0.75 -0.13
C TRP A 228 5.24 0.90 -0.51
N VAL A 229 4.67 -0.02 -1.27
CA VAL A 229 3.27 0.11 -1.71
C VAL A 229 2.37 0.27 -0.49
N GLY A 230 1.56 1.34 -0.51
CA GLY A 230 0.74 1.74 0.63
C GLY A 230 1.15 3.07 1.25
N PHE A 231 2.35 3.60 0.98
CA PHE A 231 2.74 4.94 1.47
C PHE A 231 1.81 6.05 0.94
N GLU A 232 1.27 5.85 -0.27
CA GLU A 232 0.34 6.78 -0.92
C GLU A 232 -1.04 6.83 -0.23
N SER A 233 -1.37 5.82 0.59
CA SER A 233 -2.65 5.73 1.29
C SER A 233 -2.89 6.95 2.18
N THR A 234 -1.81 7.63 2.61
CA THR A 234 -1.86 8.93 3.30
C THR A 234 -2.87 9.88 2.67
N ALA A 235 -2.90 10.02 1.34
CA ALA A 235 -3.80 10.93 0.64
C ALA A 235 -5.28 10.52 0.70
N MET A 236 -5.57 9.22 0.85
CA MET A 236 -6.94 8.71 0.94
C MET A 236 -7.64 9.13 2.24
N TYR A 237 -6.86 9.34 3.31
CA TYR A 237 -7.35 9.81 4.60
C TYR A 237 -7.49 11.33 4.68
N GLY A 238 -7.35 12.05 3.56
CA GLY A 238 -7.43 13.51 3.52
C GLY A 238 -8.76 14.07 4.06
N GLU A 239 -9.90 13.45 3.72
CA GLU A 239 -11.21 13.88 4.23
C GLU A 239 -11.38 13.69 5.74
N GLU A 240 -10.66 12.73 6.33
CA GLU A 240 -10.73 12.37 7.75
C GLU A 240 -9.67 13.13 8.58
N SER A 241 -8.71 13.77 7.91
CA SER A 241 -7.60 14.52 8.52
C SER A 241 -8.04 15.88 9.07
N ARG A 242 -7.45 16.30 10.19
CA ARG A 242 -7.73 17.61 10.82
C ARG A 242 -7.21 18.82 10.04
N ASP A 243 -6.11 18.65 9.31
CA ASP A 243 -5.47 19.70 8.49
C ASP A 243 -4.79 19.01 7.30
N PRO A 244 -5.56 18.53 6.30
CA PRO A 244 -5.02 17.71 5.22
C PRO A 244 -3.92 18.42 4.42
N LYS A 245 -4.04 19.74 4.24
CA LYS A 245 -3.07 20.55 3.49
C LYS A 245 -1.68 20.58 4.15
N ARG A 246 -1.58 20.40 5.47
CA ARG A 246 -0.28 20.33 6.19
C ARG A 246 0.10 18.93 6.62
N ILE A 247 -0.88 18.14 7.07
CA ILE A 247 -0.66 16.80 7.62
C ILE A 247 -0.28 15.82 6.52
N ILE A 248 -1.01 15.77 5.40
CA ILE A 248 -0.79 14.77 4.35
C ILE A 248 0.63 14.91 3.77
N PRO A 249 1.10 16.11 3.34
CA PRO A 249 2.46 16.26 2.83
C PRO A 249 3.55 15.80 3.81
N ARG A 250 3.39 16.15 5.10
CA ARG A 250 4.37 15.78 6.14
C ARG A 250 4.33 14.29 6.42
N ALA A 251 3.13 13.72 6.53
CA ALA A 251 2.94 12.30 6.79
C ALA A 251 3.52 11.44 5.68
N THR A 252 3.27 11.77 4.41
CA THR A 252 3.82 11.04 3.26
C THR A 252 5.35 11.07 3.29
N MET A 253 5.98 12.23 3.50
CA MET A 253 7.44 12.34 3.51
C MET A 253 8.07 11.63 4.73
N ILE A 254 7.45 11.73 5.91
CA ILE A 254 7.88 11.00 7.11
C ILE A 254 7.76 9.49 6.90
N ALA A 255 6.67 9.02 6.29
CA ALA A 255 6.47 7.60 6.01
C ALA A 255 7.53 7.09 5.02
N VAL A 256 7.75 7.79 3.90
CA VAL A 256 8.73 7.37 2.88
C VAL A 256 10.15 7.36 3.44
N LEU A 257 10.60 8.44 4.08
CA LEU A 257 11.97 8.52 4.60
C LEU A 257 12.17 7.66 5.86
N GLY A 258 11.20 7.63 6.76
CA GLY A 258 11.27 6.87 8.01
C GLY A 258 11.30 5.37 7.76
N VAL A 259 10.38 4.86 6.93
CA VAL A 259 10.38 3.46 6.48
C VAL A 259 11.62 3.19 5.62
N GLY A 260 12.02 4.15 4.78
CA GLY A 260 13.30 4.22 4.06
C GLY A 260 14.50 3.79 4.89
N VAL A 261 14.82 4.63 5.87
CA VAL A 261 15.95 4.43 6.77
C VAL A 261 15.80 3.13 7.55
N PHE A 262 14.58 2.81 8.00
CA PHE A 262 14.31 1.57 8.73
C PHE A 262 14.60 0.32 7.90
N TYR A 263 14.13 0.24 6.65
CA TYR A 263 14.36 -0.90 5.77
C TYR A 263 15.84 -1.07 5.41
N VAL A 264 16.53 0.02 5.08
CA VAL A 264 17.97 -0.02 4.82
C VAL A 264 18.72 -0.53 6.05
N PHE A 265 18.42 0.02 7.22
CA PHE A 265 19.11 -0.35 8.46
C PHE A 265 18.84 -1.80 8.88
N VAL A 266 17.57 -2.23 8.89
CA VAL A 266 17.18 -3.57 9.33
C VAL A 266 17.69 -4.65 8.37
N SER A 267 17.57 -4.45 7.05
CA SER A 267 18.10 -5.40 6.06
C SER A 267 19.64 -5.47 6.11
N TRP A 268 20.30 -4.33 6.32
CA TRP A 268 21.76 -4.29 6.49
C TRP A 268 22.23 -5.04 7.72
N MET A 269 21.54 -4.87 8.86
CA MET A 269 21.86 -5.59 10.09
C MET A 269 21.47 -7.07 10.05
N ALA A 270 20.42 -7.45 9.31
CA ALA A 270 20.11 -8.86 9.09
C ALA A 270 21.26 -9.56 8.35
N ILE A 271 21.78 -8.94 7.27
CA ILE A 271 22.95 -9.47 6.53
C ILE A 271 24.19 -9.47 7.43
N SER A 272 24.47 -8.36 8.11
CA SER A 272 25.68 -8.23 8.94
C SER A 272 25.67 -9.16 10.15
N GLY A 273 24.50 -9.46 10.72
CA GLY A 273 24.36 -10.32 11.90
C GLY A 273 24.71 -11.77 11.62
N SER A 274 24.36 -12.28 10.44
CA SER A 274 24.73 -13.64 10.03
C SER A 274 26.09 -13.73 9.33
N GLY A 275 26.60 -12.62 8.78
CA GLY A 275 27.70 -12.63 7.80
C GLY A 275 27.15 -12.76 6.38
N GLN A 276 27.85 -12.18 5.39
CA GLN A 276 27.33 -12.03 4.03
C GLN A 276 27.04 -13.38 3.37
N ASP A 277 27.98 -14.32 3.46
CA ASP A 277 27.85 -15.63 2.82
C ASP A 277 26.72 -16.45 3.47
N LYS A 278 26.66 -16.45 4.81
CA LYS A 278 25.62 -17.19 5.53
C LYS A 278 24.25 -16.58 5.30
N ALA A 279 24.13 -15.25 5.26
CA ALA A 279 22.87 -14.58 4.99
C ALA A 279 22.33 -14.93 3.59
N MET A 280 23.20 -15.05 2.59
CA MET A 280 22.84 -15.51 1.24
C MET A 280 22.39 -16.98 1.22
N GLU A 281 23.08 -17.85 1.97
CA GLU A 281 22.68 -19.26 2.12
C GLU A 281 21.29 -19.39 2.77
N LEU A 282 21.04 -18.63 3.86
CA LEU A 282 19.76 -18.61 4.55
C LEU A 282 18.64 -18.11 3.64
N ALA A 283 18.89 -17.07 2.85
CA ALA A 283 17.91 -16.52 1.90
C ALA A 283 17.49 -17.50 0.81
N ALA A 284 18.38 -18.42 0.42
CA ALA A 284 18.13 -19.47 -0.56
C ALA A 284 17.71 -20.82 0.06
N SER A 285 17.57 -20.87 1.39
CA SER A 285 17.25 -22.10 2.12
C SER A 285 15.77 -22.48 2.01
N ALA A 286 15.41 -23.63 2.59
CA ALA A 286 14.01 -24.05 2.72
C ALA A 286 13.18 -23.10 3.61
N ASN A 287 13.84 -22.36 4.51
CA ASN A 287 13.23 -21.35 5.36
C ASN A 287 13.92 -19.99 5.14
N PRO A 288 13.59 -19.26 4.05
CA PRO A 288 14.20 -17.96 3.74
C PRO A 288 14.05 -16.92 4.85
N MET A 289 13.08 -17.13 5.73
CA MET A 289 12.84 -16.35 6.94
C MET A 289 13.99 -16.34 7.95
N ASP A 290 14.86 -17.36 7.89
CA ASP A 290 16.00 -17.49 8.80
C ASP A 290 17.01 -16.35 8.64
N VAL A 291 16.97 -15.61 7.53
CA VAL A 291 17.72 -14.35 7.35
C VAL A 291 17.46 -13.37 8.50
N PHE A 292 16.25 -13.36 9.06
CA PHE A 292 15.91 -12.54 10.22
C PHE A 292 15.90 -13.33 11.53
N PHE A 293 15.48 -14.59 11.51
CA PHE A 293 15.40 -15.39 12.74
C PHE A 293 16.77 -15.75 13.30
N ALA A 294 17.75 -16.12 12.46
CA ALA A 294 19.09 -16.49 12.92
C ALA A 294 19.83 -15.35 13.67
N PRO A 295 19.89 -14.10 13.16
CA PRO A 295 20.47 -13.00 13.93
C PRO A 295 19.61 -12.62 15.13
N THR A 296 18.28 -12.75 15.05
CA THR A 296 17.41 -12.50 16.22
C THR A 296 17.70 -13.50 17.35
N GLU A 297 17.81 -14.79 17.02
CA GLU A 297 18.16 -15.86 17.96
C GLU A 297 19.52 -15.61 18.62
N SER A 298 20.53 -15.27 17.81
CA SER A 298 21.91 -15.14 18.26
C SER A 298 22.16 -13.88 19.11
N PHE A 299 21.53 -12.75 18.75
CA PHE A 299 21.84 -11.45 19.35
C PHE A 299 20.79 -10.96 20.37
N VAL A 300 19.59 -11.54 20.39
CA VAL A 300 18.47 -11.13 21.27
C VAL A 300 17.92 -12.31 22.08
N GLY A 301 17.82 -13.47 21.45
CA GLY A 301 17.38 -14.73 22.07
C GLY A 301 16.04 -15.24 21.55
N HIS A 302 15.77 -16.51 21.82
CA HIS A 302 14.64 -17.26 21.27
C HIS A 302 13.26 -16.62 21.45
N TRP A 303 13.02 -15.97 22.61
CA TRP A 303 11.75 -15.29 22.88
C TRP A 303 11.41 -14.23 21.82
N ALA A 304 12.42 -13.58 21.25
CA ALA A 304 12.26 -12.55 20.21
C ALA A 304 11.92 -13.17 18.85
N VAL A 305 12.45 -14.36 18.54
CA VAL A 305 12.07 -15.14 17.34
C VAL A 305 10.60 -15.53 17.44
N SER A 306 10.18 -16.10 18.56
CA SER A 306 8.78 -16.47 18.78
C SER A 306 7.84 -15.27 18.69
N THR A 307 8.27 -14.14 19.26
CA THR A 307 7.54 -12.88 19.15
C THR A 307 7.45 -12.41 17.69
N MET A 308 8.55 -12.48 16.93
CA MET A 308 8.59 -12.08 15.52
C MET A 308 7.63 -12.93 14.66
N GLN A 309 7.57 -14.24 14.87
CA GLN A 309 6.65 -15.13 14.15
C GLN A 309 5.18 -14.72 14.37
N TRP A 310 4.75 -14.49 15.62
CA TRP A 310 3.39 -14.00 15.89
C TRP A 310 3.13 -12.60 15.31
N LEU A 311 4.13 -11.72 15.35
CA LEU A 311 4.03 -10.38 14.81
C LEU A 311 3.95 -10.37 13.28
N MET A 312 4.55 -11.33 12.58
CA MET A 312 4.39 -11.52 11.13
C MET A 312 2.93 -11.85 10.77
N VAL A 313 2.28 -12.70 11.58
CA VAL A 313 0.85 -13.03 11.42
C VAL A 313 -0.02 -11.80 11.65
N THR A 314 0.20 -11.07 12.75
CA THR A 314 -0.61 -9.87 13.03
C THR A 314 -0.34 -8.73 12.07
N GLY A 315 0.91 -8.57 11.61
CA GLY A 315 1.31 -7.51 10.68
C GLY A 315 0.78 -7.72 9.26
N SER A 316 0.75 -8.97 8.79
CA SER A 316 0.12 -9.32 7.51
C SER A 316 -1.42 -9.17 7.57
N LEU A 317 -2.05 -9.52 8.69
CA LEU A 317 -3.48 -9.25 8.93
C LEU A 317 -3.79 -7.75 8.90
N ALA A 318 -2.97 -6.96 9.59
CA ALA A 318 -3.05 -5.50 9.63
C ALA A 318 -2.94 -4.89 8.23
N CYS A 319 -1.93 -5.33 7.47
CA CYS A 319 -1.69 -4.94 6.09
C CYS A 319 -2.90 -5.23 5.20
N GLY A 320 -3.41 -6.47 5.23
CA GLY A 320 -4.54 -6.86 4.39
C GLY A 320 -5.84 -6.15 4.75
N MET A 321 -6.08 -5.84 6.03
CA MET A 321 -7.19 -4.95 6.42
C MET A 321 -7.01 -3.53 5.87
N ALA A 322 -5.78 -3.00 5.85
CA ALA A 322 -5.51 -1.68 5.28
C ALA A 322 -5.77 -1.66 3.76
N PHE A 323 -5.33 -2.69 3.03
CA PHE A 323 -5.61 -2.85 1.60
C PHE A 323 -7.08 -3.08 1.29
N HIS A 324 -7.79 -3.87 2.11
CA HIS A 324 -9.24 -4.04 2.05
C HIS A 324 -9.96 -2.69 2.15
N ASN A 325 -9.54 -1.87 3.12
CA ASN A 325 -10.10 -0.54 3.33
C ASN A 325 -9.76 0.41 2.17
N CYS A 326 -8.58 0.32 1.57
CA CYS A 326 -8.21 1.10 0.39
C CYS A 326 -9.09 0.72 -0.81
N ALA A 327 -9.21 -0.57 -1.13
CA ALA A 327 -10.08 -1.06 -2.20
C ALA A 327 -11.54 -0.62 -1.99
N SER A 328 -12.05 -0.76 -0.77
CA SER A 328 -13.41 -0.33 -0.40
C SER A 328 -13.63 1.17 -0.62
N ARG A 329 -12.66 2.02 -0.28
CA ARG A 329 -12.72 3.48 -0.47
C ARG A 329 -12.68 3.87 -1.95
N TYR A 330 -11.88 3.18 -2.76
CA TYR A 330 -11.85 3.40 -4.20
C TYR A 330 -13.15 2.99 -4.89
N LEU A 331 -13.68 1.80 -4.55
CA LEU A 331 -14.99 1.34 -5.02
C LEU A 331 -16.09 2.32 -4.61
N TYR A 332 -16.09 2.76 -3.35
CA TYR A 332 -17.01 3.78 -2.85
C TYR A 332 -16.90 5.10 -3.60
N ALA A 333 -15.69 5.60 -3.86
CA ALA A 333 -15.48 6.87 -4.57
C ALA A 333 -16.04 6.81 -6.00
N LEU A 334 -15.74 5.73 -6.75
CA LEU A 334 -16.26 5.50 -8.09
C LEU A 334 -17.79 5.32 -8.10
N GLY A 335 -18.32 4.58 -7.11
CA GLY A 335 -19.76 4.38 -6.93
C GLY A 335 -20.50 5.67 -6.60
N ARG A 336 -19.94 6.50 -5.71
CA ARG A 336 -20.50 7.78 -5.26
C ARG A 336 -20.61 8.80 -6.39
N GLU A 337 -19.61 8.84 -7.26
CA GLU A 337 -19.63 9.72 -8.44
C GLU A 337 -20.58 9.24 -9.54
N GLY A 338 -21.10 8.03 -9.41
CA GLY A 338 -22.02 7.50 -10.40
C GLY A 338 -21.36 7.13 -11.70
N ALA A 339 -20.08 6.72 -11.65
CA ALA A 339 -19.37 6.22 -12.82
C ALA A 339 -20.22 5.16 -13.52
N ILE A 340 -20.87 4.27 -12.76
CA ILE A 340 -21.84 3.29 -13.25
C ILE A 340 -23.23 3.63 -12.70
N PRO A 341 -24.27 3.75 -13.55
CA PRO A 341 -25.62 4.04 -13.09
C PRO A 341 -26.16 3.02 -12.09
N GLY A 342 -26.73 3.53 -10.98
CA GLY A 342 -27.35 2.72 -9.93
C GLY A 342 -26.40 2.36 -8.79
N LEU A 343 -25.07 2.46 -8.99
CA LEU A 343 -24.11 2.20 -7.92
C LEU A 343 -24.06 3.30 -6.87
N GLN A 344 -24.54 4.52 -7.16
CA GLN A 344 -24.61 5.60 -6.16
C GLN A 344 -25.44 5.21 -4.94
N GLN A 345 -26.49 4.43 -5.16
CA GLN A 345 -27.43 4.02 -4.11
C GLN A 345 -26.96 2.79 -3.32
N THR A 346 -25.94 2.08 -3.83
CA THR A 346 -25.39 0.86 -3.24
C THR A 346 -23.93 1.05 -2.84
N ILE A 347 -22.97 0.79 -3.73
CA ILE A 347 -21.53 0.86 -3.47
C ILE A 347 -21.09 2.27 -3.06
N GLY A 348 -21.73 3.32 -3.61
CA GLY A 348 -21.49 4.72 -3.27
C GLY A 348 -22.09 5.19 -1.94
N ARG A 349 -22.61 4.30 -1.10
CA ARG A 349 -23.30 4.63 0.16
C ARG A 349 -22.47 4.25 1.40
N THR A 350 -22.44 5.15 2.39
CA THR A 350 -21.87 4.85 3.71
C THR A 350 -22.88 4.25 4.68
N HIS A 351 -22.37 3.56 5.71
CA HIS A 351 -23.16 2.97 6.78
C HIS A 351 -23.81 4.08 7.62
N PRO A 352 -25.14 4.06 7.87
CA PRO A 352 -25.86 5.16 8.50
C PRO A 352 -25.34 5.56 9.89
N LYS A 353 -24.86 4.60 10.68
CA LYS A 353 -24.34 4.85 12.05
C LYS A 353 -22.84 5.10 12.10
N ASN A 354 -22.07 4.43 11.23
CA ASN A 354 -20.62 4.33 11.37
C ASN A 354 -19.88 5.23 10.38
N GLY A 355 -20.50 5.57 9.25
CA GLY A 355 -19.88 6.32 8.17
C GLY A 355 -18.96 5.48 7.27
N SER A 356 -18.85 4.17 7.48
CA SER A 356 -17.98 3.27 6.69
C SER A 356 -18.59 2.87 5.34
N PRO A 357 -17.79 2.63 4.29
CA PRO A 357 -18.27 2.16 2.98
C PRO A 357 -18.62 0.65 2.99
N HIS A 358 -19.56 0.26 3.87
CA HIS A 358 -19.90 -1.14 4.16
C HIS A 358 -20.24 -2.02 2.94
N ILE A 359 -21.04 -1.52 1.99
CA ILE A 359 -21.39 -2.31 0.78
C ILE A 359 -20.17 -2.50 -0.11
N ALA A 360 -19.37 -1.45 -0.32
CA ALA A 360 -18.15 -1.53 -1.11
C ALA A 360 -17.16 -2.54 -0.51
N GLY A 361 -17.03 -2.58 0.81
CA GLY A 361 -16.18 -3.57 1.47
C GLY A 361 -16.72 -4.99 1.39
N LEU A 362 -18.03 -5.22 1.54
CA LEU A 362 -18.58 -6.57 1.34
C LEU A 362 -18.38 -7.06 -0.10
N VAL A 363 -18.52 -6.18 -1.10
CA VAL A 363 -18.19 -6.50 -2.50
C VAL A 363 -16.72 -6.89 -2.63
N GLN A 364 -15.83 -6.12 -2.01
CA GLN A 364 -14.40 -6.41 -2.02
C GLN A 364 -14.07 -7.74 -1.32
N THR A 365 -14.67 -8.05 -0.16
CA THR A 365 -14.53 -9.35 0.49
C THR A 365 -14.97 -10.48 -0.43
N GLY A 366 -16.09 -10.32 -1.14
CA GLY A 366 -16.57 -11.30 -2.10
C GLY A 366 -15.56 -11.55 -3.23
N ILE A 367 -14.93 -10.50 -3.74
CA ILE A 367 -13.92 -10.59 -4.79
C ILE A 367 -12.65 -11.28 -4.27
N ALA A 368 -12.18 -10.89 -3.08
CA ALA A 368 -11.06 -11.56 -2.42
C ALA A 368 -11.35 -13.04 -2.18
N ALA A 369 -12.56 -13.40 -1.71
CA ALA A 369 -12.97 -14.77 -1.49
C ALA A 369 -12.98 -15.61 -2.77
N VAL A 370 -13.47 -15.05 -3.89
CA VAL A 370 -13.44 -15.72 -5.20
C VAL A 370 -12.01 -15.96 -5.68
N LEU A 371 -11.12 -14.96 -5.54
CA LEU A 371 -9.72 -15.11 -5.94
C LEU A 371 -8.99 -16.14 -5.05
N VAL A 372 -9.15 -16.06 -3.73
CA VAL A 372 -8.58 -17.05 -2.78
C VAL A 372 -9.08 -18.46 -3.11
N LEU A 373 -10.39 -18.62 -3.35
CA LEU A 373 -10.98 -19.91 -3.71
C LEU A 373 -10.42 -20.43 -5.05
N ALA A 374 -10.30 -19.57 -6.07
CA ALA A 374 -9.78 -19.96 -7.37
C ALA A 374 -8.34 -20.48 -7.29
N PHE A 375 -7.48 -19.80 -6.53
CA PHE A 375 -6.10 -20.25 -6.31
C PHE A 375 -6.03 -21.52 -5.46
N ALA A 376 -6.88 -21.63 -4.43
CA ALA A 376 -6.98 -22.85 -3.61
C ALA A 376 -7.41 -24.07 -4.43
N VAL A 377 -8.45 -23.93 -5.25
CA VAL A 377 -8.95 -25.00 -6.13
C VAL A 377 -7.92 -25.35 -7.22
N ALA A 378 -7.14 -24.37 -7.69
CA ALA A 378 -6.03 -24.60 -8.61
C ALA A 378 -4.80 -25.26 -7.95
N GLY A 379 -4.84 -25.57 -6.64
CA GLY A 379 -3.75 -26.20 -5.92
C GLY A 379 -2.51 -25.31 -5.77
N LYS A 380 -2.67 -23.98 -5.84
CA LYS A 380 -1.57 -23.03 -5.73
C LYS A 380 -1.16 -22.83 -4.27
N ASP A 381 0.15 -22.72 -4.06
CA ASP A 381 0.71 -22.37 -2.76
C ASP A 381 0.28 -20.95 -2.33
N PRO A 382 -0.09 -20.72 -1.06
CA PRO A 382 -0.55 -19.41 -0.59
C PRO A 382 0.51 -18.31 -0.69
N TYR A 383 1.81 -18.66 -0.64
CA TYR A 383 2.91 -17.71 -0.69
C TYR A 383 3.42 -17.50 -2.13
N ALA A 384 3.93 -18.55 -2.78
CA ALA A 384 4.49 -18.46 -4.13
C ALA A 384 3.38 -18.22 -5.18
N GLY A 385 2.23 -18.88 -5.02
CA GLY A 385 1.10 -18.72 -5.92
C GLY A 385 0.29 -17.47 -5.62
N LEU A 386 -0.49 -17.49 -4.55
CA LEU A 386 -1.49 -16.45 -4.29
C LEU A 386 -0.86 -15.10 -3.96
N TYR A 387 0.07 -15.04 -3.01
CA TYR A 387 0.71 -13.78 -2.61
C TYR A 387 1.55 -13.19 -3.75
N THR A 388 2.53 -13.94 -4.26
CA THR A 388 3.50 -13.41 -5.24
C THR A 388 2.85 -13.01 -6.57
N LEU A 389 2.00 -13.86 -7.15
CA LEU A 389 1.40 -13.56 -8.47
C LEU A 389 0.47 -12.34 -8.43
N LEU A 390 -0.39 -12.25 -7.41
CA LEU A 390 -1.31 -11.11 -7.28
C LEU A 390 -0.58 -9.84 -6.85
N ALA A 391 0.52 -9.95 -6.10
CA ALA A 391 1.36 -8.82 -5.78
C ALA A 391 2.08 -8.24 -7.00
N VAL A 392 2.65 -9.09 -7.86
CA VAL A 392 3.26 -8.66 -9.13
C VAL A 392 2.23 -7.92 -9.99
N LEU A 393 1.02 -8.47 -10.09
CA LEU A 393 -0.11 -7.86 -10.81
C LEU A 393 -0.50 -6.49 -10.23
N GLY A 394 -0.72 -6.42 -8.92
CA GLY A 394 -1.12 -5.20 -8.23
C GLY A 394 -0.04 -4.12 -8.28
N THR A 395 1.22 -4.50 -8.08
CA THR A 395 2.35 -3.56 -8.06
C THR A 395 2.58 -2.95 -9.45
N MET A 396 2.47 -3.74 -10.52
CA MET A 396 2.55 -3.19 -11.86
C MET A 396 1.45 -2.15 -12.13
N ALA A 397 0.21 -2.46 -11.75
CA ALA A 397 -0.92 -1.56 -11.91
C ALA A 397 -0.73 -0.26 -11.12
N ILE A 398 -0.33 -0.34 -9.84
CA ILE A 398 -0.20 0.85 -9.00
C ILE A 398 1.00 1.73 -9.40
N LEU A 399 2.12 1.15 -9.84
CA LEU A 399 3.26 1.92 -10.32
C LEU A 399 2.94 2.70 -11.60
N LEU A 400 2.14 2.14 -12.51
CA LEU A 400 1.65 2.87 -13.68
C LEU A 400 0.73 4.04 -13.30
N VAL A 401 -0.12 3.85 -12.29
CA VAL A 401 -0.96 4.95 -11.74
C VAL A 401 -0.08 6.03 -11.09
N GLN A 402 0.95 5.65 -10.34
CA GLN A 402 1.90 6.58 -9.73
C GLN A 402 2.69 7.35 -10.79
N ALA A 403 3.17 6.68 -11.85
CA ALA A 403 3.82 7.31 -12.98
C ALA A 403 2.89 8.35 -13.65
N THR A 404 1.64 7.95 -13.93
CA THR A 404 0.61 8.82 -14.51
C THR A 404 0.32 10.02 -13.60
N THR A 405 0.26 9.82 -12.29
CA THR A 405 0.10 10.88 -11.30
C THR A 405 1.23 11.90 -11.36
N SER A 406 2.47 11.44 -11.56
CA SER A 406 3.61 12.36 -11.71
C SER A 406 3.45 13.30 -12.90
N PHE A 407 3.02 12.77 -14.05
CA PHE A 407 2.73 13.58 -15.23
C PHE A 407 1.50 14.48 -15.03
N ALA A 408 0.51 14.03 -14.26
CA ALA A 408 -0.64 14.83 -13.88
C ALA A 408 -0.25 16.05 -13.03
N VAL A 409 0.66 15.87 -12.06
CA VAL A 409 1.21 16.98 -11.26
C VAL A 409 1.86 18.03 -12.17
N MET A 410 2.66 17.60 -13.14
CA MET A 410 3.33 18.52 -14.07
C MET A 410 2.34 19.34 -14.89
N ASN A 411 1.28 18.69 -15.42
CA ASN A 411 0.29 19.39 -16.23
C ASN A 411 -0.60 20.30 -15.36
N TYR A 412 -0.97 19.87 -14.16
CA TYR A 412 -1.79 20.64 -13.23
C TYR A 412 -1.19 22.02 -12.90
N PHE A 413 0.08 22.07 -12.50
CA PHE A 413 0.77 23.33 -12.20
C PHE A 413 1.13 24.13 -13.46
N ARG A 414 1.10 23.51 -14.64
CA ARG A 414 1.29 24.22 -15.91
C ARG A 414 0.01 24.95 -16.34
N THR A 415 -1.16 24.37 -16.10
CA THR A 415 -2.43 24.86 -16.66
C THR A 415 -3.36 25.52 -15.65
N HIS A 416 -3.39 25.06 -14.39
CA HIS A 416 -4.34 25.53 -13.38
C HIS A 416 -3.72 26.45 -12.33
N HIS A 417 -2.46 26.20 -11.95
CA HIS A 417 -1.75 27.00 -10.93
C HIS A 417 -0.35 27.45 -11.38
N PRO A 418 -0.23 28.22 -12.48
CA PRO A 418 1.06 28.71 -12.95
C PRO A 418 1.79 29.60 -11.94
N GLU A 419 1.06 30.24 -11.02
CA GLU A 419 1.58 31.12 -9.97
C GLU A 419 2.33 30.39 -8.85
N THR A 420 2.02 29.12 -8.59
CA THR A 420 2.71 28.30 -7.58
C THR A 420 3.73 27.33 -8.20
N ARG A 421 3.95 27.42 -9.51
CA ARG A 421 4.85 26.55 -10.26
C ARG A 421 6.30 26.70 -9.79
N HIS A 422 6.96 25.58 -9.55
CA HIS A 422 8.36 25.55 -9.11
C HIS A 422 9.16 24.53 -9.92
N TRP A 423 10.28 24.94 -10.53
CA TRP A 423 11.08 24.12 -11.45
C TRP A 423 11.43 22.73 -10.89
N PHE A 424 11.84 22.65 -9.62
CA PHE A 424 12.12 21.38 -8.96
C PHE A 424 10.83 20.63 -8.57
N LYS A 425 9.99 21.22 -7.70
CA LYS A 425 8.86 20.53 -7.05
C LYS A 425 7.71 20.14 -8.01
N THR A 426 7.48 20.92 -9.05
CA THR A 426 6.32 20.73 -9.95
C THR A 426 6.73 20.29 -11.36
N PHE A 427 8.03 20.18 -11.66
CA PHE A 427 8.51 19.73 -12.98
C PHE A 427 9.58 18.66 -12.88
N LEU A 428 10.78 18.97 -12.38
CA LEU A 428 11.91 18.01 -12.39
C LEU A 428 11.67 16.80 -11.49
N ALA A 429 11.22 17.02 -10.24
CA ALA A 429 10.98 15.93 -9.30
C ALA A 429 9.84 15.00 -9.76
N PRO A 430 8.67 15.49 -10.20
CA PRO A 430 7.67 14.64 -10.85
C PRO A 430 8.19 13.94 -12.11
N LEU A 431 8.97 14.59 -12.96
CA LEU A 431 9.51 13.97 -14.17
C LEU A 431 10.43 12.79 -13.82
N ILE A 432 11.38 13.00 -12.90
CA ILE A 432 12.28 11.95 -12.43
C ILE A 432 11.48 10.82 -11.78
N GLY A 433 10.55 11.14 -10.89
CA GLY A 433 9.70 10.16 -10.23
C GLY A 433 8.89 9.33 -11.21
N GLY A 434 8.21 9.98 -12.16
CA GLY A 434 7.38 9.33 -13.18
C GLY A 434 8.19 8.44 -14.11
N VAL A 435 9.34 8.93 -14.61
CA VAL A 435 10.24 8.13 -15.48
C VAL A 435 10.83 6.96 -14.70
N ALA A 436 11.22 7.16 -13.43
CA ALA A 436 11.74 6.09 -12.61
C ALA A 436 10.68 5.01 -12.32
N MET A 437 9.43 5.38 -12.04
CA MET A 437 8.32 4.40 -11.88
C MET A 437 8.09 3.59 -13.16
N LEU A 438 8.14 4.24 -14.34
CA LEU A 438 8.09 3.52 -15.61
C LEU A 438 9.30 2.59 -15.79
N GLY A 439 10.49 3.04 -15.38
CA GLY A 439 11.70 2.22 -15.35
C GLY A 439 11.53 0.96 -14.49
N VAL A 440 10.96 1.09 -13.29
CA VAL A 440 10.67 -0.05 -12.41
C VAL A 440 9.64 -1.00 -13.03
N VAL A 441 8.59 -0.48 -13.67
CA VAL A 441 7.62 -1.32 -14.41
C VAL A 441 8.31 -2.08 -15.55
N LEU A 442 9.22 -1.44 -16.29
CA LEU A 442 9.99 -2.11 -17.33
C LEU A 442 10.90 -3.19 -16.75
N LEU A 443 11.58 -2.90 -15.63
CA LEU A 443 12.40 -3.89 -14.93
C LEU A 443 11.58 -5.08 -14.45
N LEU A 444 10.37 -4.85 -13.94
CA LEU A 444 9.42 -5.90 -13.58
C LEU A 444 9.04 -6.75 -14.78
N VAL A 445 8.66 -6.14 -15.90
CA VAL A 445 8.25 -6.87 -17.11
C VAL A 445 9.40 -7.73 -17.66
N VAL A 446 10.63 -7.20 -17.65
CA VAL A 446 11.82 -7.94 -18.12
C VAL A 446 12.22 -9.08 -17.19
N ASN A 447 11.95 -8.96 -15.89
CA ASN A 447 12.34 -9.96 -14.88
C ASN A 447 11.15 -10.68 -14.26
N MET A 448 10.00 -10.69 -14.95
CA MET A 448 8.72 -11.14 -14.39
C MET A 448 8.76 -12.63 -14.03
N ASP A 449 9.40 -13.44 -14.87
CA ASP A 449 9.57 -14.88 -14.65
C ASP A 449 10.38 -15.14 -13.37
N THR A 450 11.48 -14.41 -13.18
CA THR A 450 12.28 -14.49 -11.96
C THR A 450 11.51 -13.97 -10.74
N ALA A 451 10.65 -12.95 -10.91
CA ALA A 451 9.84 -12.39 -9.84
C ALA A 451 8.80 -13.37 -9.28
N ALA A 452 8.24 -14.21 -10.14
CA ALA A 452 7.29 -15.24 -9.72
C ALA A 452 7.97 -16.52 -9.21
N GLY A 453 9.29 -16.67 -9.38
CA GLY A 453 10.04 -17.83 -8.92
C GLY A 453 9.45 -19.14 -9.43
N ALA A 454 8.96 -19.98 -8.50
CA ALA A 454 8.30 -21.25 -8.82
C ALA A 454 7.06 -21.11 -9.73
N GLU A 455 6.49 -19.91 -9.81
CA GLU A 455 5.28 -19.61 -10.56
C GLU A 455 5.55 -18.86 -11.88
N ALA A 456 6.80 -18.85 -12.36
CA ALA A 456 7.22 -18.24 -13.63
C ALA A 456 6.33 -18.66 -14.83
N ASP A 457 5.94 -19.93 -14.88
CA ASP A 457 5.14 -20.46 -15.98
C ASP A 457 3.62 -20.25 -15.83
N SER A 458 3.18 -19.64 -14.73
CA SER A 458 1.77 -19.44 -14.41
C SER A 458 1.06 -18.61 -15.47
N LEU A 459 -0.15 -19.05 -15.84
CA LEU A 459 -1.03 -18.30 -16.74
C LEU A 459 -1.37 -16.92 -16.18
N VAL A 460 -1.51 -16.79 -14.85
CA VAL A 460 -1.81 -15.50 -14.21
C VAL A 460 -0.66 -14.53 -14.46
N LEU A 461 0.59 -14.98 -14.28
CA LEU A 461 1.77 -14.16 -14.52
C LEU A 461 1.85 -13.69 -15.97
N LYS A 462 1.71 -14.62 -16.92
CA LYS A 462 1.74 -14.31 -18.37
C LYS A 462 0.58 -13.38 -18.77
N ALA A 463 -0.57 -13.47 -18.10
CA ALA A 463 -1.72 -12.60 -18.31
C ALA A 463 -1.57 -11.21 -17.67
N THR A 464 -0.67 -11.02 -16.70
CA THR A 464 -0.55 -9.80 -15.90
C THR A 464 -0.44 -8.52 -16.75
N PRO A 465 0.46 -8.40 -17.74
CA PRO A 465 0.54 -7.21 -18.61
C PRO A 465 -0.77 -6.92 -19.35
N TYR A 466 -1.44 -7.98 -19.82
CA TYR A 466 -2.68 -7.87 -20.56
C TYR A 466 -3.85 -7.48 -19.66
N LEU A 467 -3.94 -8.01 -18.45
CA LEU A 467 -4.97 -7.64 -17.48
C LEU A 467 -4.89 -6.15 -17.13
N VAL A 468 -3.69 -5.65 -16.85
CA VAL A 468 -3.45 -4.23 -16.58
C VAL A 468 -3.80 -3.37 -17.79
N ALA A 469 -3.37 -3.76 -18.99
CA ALA A 469 -3.70 -3.05 -20.21
C ALA A 469 -5.22 -3.04 -20.47
N VAL A 470 -5.90 -4.17 -20.29
CA VAL A 470 -7.36 -4.29 -20.46
C VAL A 470 -8.10 -3.38 -19.50
N VAL A 471 -7.72 -3.34 -18.22
CA VAL A 471 -8.36 -2.46 -17.23
C VAL A 471 -8.15 -0.99 -17.59
N ALA A 472 -6.93 -0.60 -17.97
CA ALA A 472 -6.63 0.77 -18.38
C ALA A 472 -7.42 1.18 -19.64
N LEU A 473 -7.43 0.32 -20.67
CA LEU A 473 -8.15 0.54 -21.92
C LEU A 473 -9.67 0.54 -21.72
N ALA A 474 -10.19 -0.34 -20.88
CA ALA A 474 -11.61 -0.36 -20.52
C ALA A 474 -12.02 0.96 -19.85
N GLY A 475 -11.20 1.49 -18.94
CA GLY A 475 -11.45 2.79 -18.32
C GLY A 475 -11.41 3.96 -19.31
N LEU A 476 -10.43 3.98 -20.23
CA LEU A 476 -10.37 4.98 -21.30
C LEU A 476 -11.57 4.89 -22.24
N GLY A 477 -11.93 3.67 -22.65
CA GLY A 477 -13.06 3.38 -23.51
C GLY A 477 -14.38 3.78 -22.86
N TYR A 478 -14.58 3.41 -21.60
CA TYR A 478 -15.79 3.74 -20.85
C TYR A 478 -15.95 5.24 -20.60
N ALA A 479 -14.86 5.93 -20.24
CA ALA A 479 -14.89 7.39 -20.10
C ALA A 479 -15.24 8.09 -21.43
N THR A 480 -14.69 7.60 -22.54
CA THR A 480 -14.97 8.15 -23.88
C THR A 480 -16.39 7.86 -24.32
N TYR A 481 -16.92 6.68 -23.99
CA TYR A 481 -18.32 6.32 -24.19
C TYR A 481 -19.24 7.26 -23.41
N LEU A 482 -19.02 7.45 -22.11
CA LEU A 482 -19.80 8.37 -21.27
C LEU A 482 -19.74 9.81 -21.79
N LYS A 483 -18.57 10.28 -22.26
CA LYS A 483 -18.44 11.61 -22.86
C LYS A 483 -19.38 11.82 -24.06
N ARG A 484 -19.72 10.74 -24.79
CA ARG A 484 -20.62 10.79 -25.95
C ARG A 484 -22.09 10.53 -25.58
N THR A 485 -22.35 9.56 -24.71
CA THR A 485 -23.71 9.08 -24.44
C THR A 485 -24.37 9.75 -23.24
N ASP A 486 -23.58 10.18 -22.25
CA ASP A 486 -24.07 10.85 -21.04
C ASP A 486 -23.07 11.94 -20.57
N PRO A 487 -23.01 13.08 -21.29
CA PRO A 487 -22.10 14.17 -20.95
C PRO A 487 -22.31 14.73 -19.53
N ALA A 488 -23.53 14.62 -19.01
CA ALA A 488 -23.86 15.06 -17.65
C ALA A 488 -23.17 14.19 -16.60
N ARG A 489 -23.22 12.85 -16.73
CA ARG A 489 -22.44 11.96 -15.85
C ARG A 489 -20.95 12.10 -16.06
N TYR A 490 -20.48 12.21 -17.29
CA TYR A 490 -19.07 12.49 -17.55
C TYR A 490 -18.60 13.78 -16.86
N ALA A 491 -19.46 14.79 -16.77
CA ALA A 491 -19.14 16.03 -16.07
C ALA A 491 -19.03 15.88 -14.54
N LEU A 492 -19.65 14.85 -13.95
CA LEU A 492 -19.57 14.53 -12.53
C LEU A 492 -18.30 13.74 -12.16
N LEU A 493 -17.65 13.09 -13.12
CA LEU A 493 -16.39 12.37 -12.88
C LEU A 493 -15.30 13.33 -12.39
N GLY A 494 -14.65 12.96 -11.30
CA GLY A 494 -13.58 13.70 -10.65
C GLY A 494 -14.06 14.92 -9.85
N ARG A 495 -15.38 15.15 -9.74
CA ARG A 495 -15.94 16.30 -9.00
C ARG A 495 -16.14 16.06 -7.50
N THR A 496 -16.07 14.84 -6.98
CA THR A 496 -16.21 14.63 -5.51
C THR A 496 -14.92 14.91 -4.75
N VAL A 497 -14.04 15.68 -5.37
CA VAL A 497 -12.79 16.19 -4.83
C VAL A 497 -13.06 17.58 -4.27
N LEU A 498 -12.70 17.80 -3.01
CA LEU A 498 -12.70 19.12 -2.41
C LEU A 498 -11.53 19.89 -3.04
N GLU A 499 -11.78 20.49 -4.20
CA GLU A 499 -11.01 21.65 -4.65
C GLU A 499 -11.37 22.84 -3.75
N GLU A 500 -10.53 23.86 -3.68
CA GLU A 500 -10.76 25.04 -2.84
C GLU A 500 -12.18 25.57 -3.01
N THR A 501 -13.07 25.21 -2.08
CA THR A 501 -14.15 26.09 -1.68
C THR A 501 -13.42 27.32 -1.19
N HIS A 502 -13.36 28.35 -2.04
CA HIS A 502 -13.00 29.69 -1.63
C HIS A 502 -13.74 29.97 -0.32
N GLU A 503 -12.99 30.03 0.78
CA GLU A 503 -13.43 30.75 1.96
C GLU A 503 -13.64 32.20 1.51
N ARG A 504 -14.93 32.58 1.46
CA ARG A 504 -15.51 33.93 1.44
C ARG A 504 -14.69 35.08 0.86
#